data_AF-A0A4Y9QM30-F1
#
_entry.id   AF-A0A4Y9QM30-F1
#
_cell.length_a   1.000
_cell.length_b   1.000
_cell.length_c   1.000
_cell.angle_alpha   90.00
_cell.angle_beta   90.00
_cell.angle_gamma   90.00
#
_symmetry.space_group_name_H-M   'P 1'
#
loop_
_entity.id
_entity.type
_entity.pdbx_description
1 polymer ?
#
loop_
_entity_poly.entity_id
_entity_poly.type
_entity_poly.pdbx_seq_one_letter_code
_entity_poly.pdbx_strand_id
1 'polypeptide(L)'
;DECYSEIYHGSAPPLGALEAAHQAGRSGGAHPYRNLVVFSSLSKRSNVPGMRSGFVAGDPEVMKKFLLYRTYCGGAMSPPVQAASIAAWNDEHHVQENRALYKEKFKLITPLLKQVMDVELPDDGFYLWADVRRTGLSDTEFARSLYAACNVTVLPGSYLAREAHGANPGHNRIRMALVAEVDEGLEAANRIVQFCKTIAARARAH
;
A
#
# COMPACT_ATOMS: atom_id res chain seq x y z
N ASP A 1 -1.61 -11.08 3.70
CA ASP A 1 -1.06 -10.53 2.45
C ASP A 1 0.00 -9.54 2.87
N GLU A 2 1.25 -9.81 2.50
CA GLU A 2 2.44 -9.10 2.98
C GLU A 2 3.21 -8.49 1.81
N CYS A 3 2.55 -8.17 0.69
CA CYS A 3 3.21 -7.61 -0.49
C CYS A 3 3.89 -6.24 -0.25
N TYR A 4 3.62 -5.57 0.87
CA TYR A 4 4.21 -4.29 1.24
C TYR A 4 5.30 -4.40 2.32
N SER A 5 5.69 -5.62 2.74
CA SER A 5 6.62 -5.84 3.86
C SER A 5 7.92 -5.04 3.76
N GLU A 6 8.41 -4.83 2.54
CA GLU A 6 9.70 -4.15 2.31
C GLU A 6 9.61 -2.63 2.21
N ILE A 7 8.40 -2.07 2.21
CA ILE A 7 8.16 -0.64 2.12
C ILE A 7 7.73 -0.15 3.49
N TYR A 8 8.70 0.24 4.32
CA TYR A 8 8.43 0.70 5.68
C TYR A 8 9.26 1.93 6.03
N HIS A 9 8.73 2.74 6.94
CA HIS A 9 9.34 4.00 7.35
C HIS A 9 10.23 3.87 8.58
N GLY A 10 9.90 2.94 9.47
CA GLY A 10 10.61 2.69 10.73
C GLY A 10 12.04 2.18 10.58
N SER A 11 12.67 1.93 11.74
CA SER A 11 13.99 1.31 11.87
C SER A 11 13.94 -0.22 11.72
N ALA A 12 12.79 -0.84 11.98
CA ALA A 12 12.56 -2.26 11.86
C ALA A 12 11.52 -2.57 10.77
N PRO A 13 11.64 -3.71 10.08
CA PRO A 13 10.61 -4.19 9.17
C PRO A 13 9.31 -4.56 9.93
N PRO A 14 8.15 -4.53 9.27
CA PRO A 14 6.89 -4.97 9.85
C PRO A 14 6.94 -6.47 10.18
N LEU A 15 6.31 -6.85 11.29
CA LEU A 15 6.27 -8.25 11.75
C LEU A 15 5.49 -9.12 10.75
N GLY A 16 6.16 -10.10 10.15
CA GLY A 16 5.54 -11.07 9.25
C GLY A 16 4.72 -12.12 10.01
N ALA A 17 3.66 -12.66 9.41
CA ALA A 17 2.78 -13.61 10.09
C ALA A 17 3.45 -14.96 10.37
N LEU A 18 4.36 -15.41 9.52
CA LEU A 18 5.17 -16.62 9.78
C LEU A 18 6.15 -16.39 10.94
N GLU A 19 6.75 -15.20 11.02
CA GLU A 19 7.62 -14.82 12.13
C GLU A 19 6.83 -14.75 13.45
N ALA A 20 5.67 -14.08 13.45
CA ALA A 20 4.77 -14.03 14.61
C ALA A 20 4.35 -15.44 15.07
N ALA A 21 4.01 -16.32 14.12
CA ALA A 21 3.66 -17.70 14.42
C ALA A 21 4.84 -18.48 15.01
N HIS A 22 6.05 -18.25 14.50
CA HIS A 22 7.27 -18.86 15.02
C HIS A 22 7.55 -18.41 16.46
N GLN A 23 7.50 -17.10 16.73
CA GLN A 23 7.67 -16.53 18.07
C GLN A 23 6.60 -17.04 19.05
N ALA A 24 5.38 -17.32 18.56
CA ALA A 24 4.30 -17.93 19.34
C ALA A 24 4.41 -19.47 19.50
N GLY A 25 5.51 -20.09 19.08
CA GLY A 25 5.72 -21.55 19.20
C GLY A 25 4.88 -22.41 18.26
N ARG A 26 4.32 -21.82 17.18
CA ARG A 26 3.46 -22.51 16.21
C ARG A 26 4.20 -23.05 14.99
N SER A 27 5.53 -22.98 14.99
CA SER A 27 6.39 -23.42 13.88
C SER A 27 6.76 -24.91 13.90
N GLY A 28 6.49 -25.62 15.00
CA GLY A 28 6.85 -27.03 15.19
C GLY A 28 5.66 -27.97 15.45
N GLY A 29 5.97 -29.23 15.75
CA GLY A 29 4.98 -30.28 16.01
C GLY A 29 4.41 -30.93 14.74
N ALA A 30 3.32 -31.69 14.90
CA ALA A 30 2.70 -32.44 13.81
C ALA A 30 1.98 -31.54 12.77
N HIS A 31 1.60 -30.32 13.16
CA HIS A 31 0.87 -29.37 12.31
C HIS A 31 1.49 -27.96 12.39
N PRO A 32 2.70 -27.76 11.84
CA PRO A 32 3.36 -26.45 11.87
C PRO A 32 2.57 -25.44 11.05
N TYR A 33 2.48 -24.20 11.56
CA TYR A 33 1.78 -23.08 10.92
C TYR A 33 0.31 -23.38 10.58
N ARG A 34 -0.37 -24.24 11.34
CA ARG A 34 -1.75 -24.68 11.07
C ARG A 34 -2.69 -23.52 10.73
N ASN A 35 -3.39 -23.64 9.61
CA ASN A 35 -4.33 -22.67 9.04
C ASN A 35 -3.74 -21.29 8.70
N LEU A 36 -2.41 -21.16 8.61
CA LEU A 36 -1.75 -19.91 8.21
C LEU A 36 -1.31 -19.99 6.75
N VAL A 37 -1.64 -18.96 5.98
CA VAL A 37 -1.17 -18.77 4.60
C VAL A 37 -0.74 -17.32 4.42
N VAL A 38 0.49 -17.14 3.95
CA VAL A 38 1.09 -15.85 3.65
C VAL A 38 1.33 -15.73 2.16
N PHE A 39 1.07 -14.54 1.63
CA PHE A 39 1.29 -14.17 0.23
C PHE A 39 2.26 -13.00 0.19
N SER A 40 3.26 -13.07 -0.68
CA SER A 40 4.20 -11.98 -0.95
C SER A 40 4.47 -11.84 -2.45
N SER A 41 5.00 -10.69 -2.88
CA SER A 41 5.22 -10.37 -4.29
C SER A 41 6.43 -9.49 -4.52
N LEU A 42 7.13 -9.73 -5.63
CA LEU A 42 8.18 -8.84 -6.15
C LEU A 42 7.62 -7.53 -6.73
N SER A 43 6.31 -7.45 -6.96
CA SER A 43 5.67 -6.32 -7.64
C SER A 43 5.98 -4.97 -7.00
N LYS A 44 6.05 -4.92 -5.66
CA LYS A 44 6.23 -3.69 -4.88
C LYS A 44 7.64 -3.60 -4.32
N ARG A 45 8.16 -4.71 -3.77
CA ARG A 45 9.55 -4.84 -3.29
C ARG A 45 10.57 -4.40 -4.34
N SER A 46 10.39 -4.84 -5.58
CA SER A 46 11.40 -4.73 -6.65
C SER A 46 10.93 -3.95 -7.87
N ASN A 47 9.84 -3.17 -7.78
CA ASN A 47 9.29 -2.35 -8.88
C ASN A 47 9.02 -3.12 -10.19
N VAL A 48 8.67 -4.41 -10.11
CA VAL A 48 8.40 -5.28 -11.27
C VAL A 48 6.97 -5.83 -11.29
N PRO A 49 5.91 -4.99 -11.21
CA PRO A 49 4.54 -5.48 -11.22
C PRO A 49 4.17 -6.24 -12.50
N GLY A 50 4.83 -5.92 -13.63
CA GLY A 50 4.66 -6.59 -14.91
C GLY A 50 5.26 -8.01 -14.98
N MET A 51 6.19 -8.36 -14.07
CA MET A 51 6.82 -9.69 -14.05
C MET A 51 5.88 -10.79 -13.51
N ARG A 52 4.79 -10.40 -12.83
CA ARG A 52 3.77 -11.31 -12.28
C ARG A 52 4.37 -12.39 -11.38
N SER A 53 5.37 -12.03 -10.58
CA SER A 53 6.10 -12.95 -9.69
C SER A 53 5.86 -12.66 -8.20
N GLY A 54 5.75 -13.74 -7.44
CA GLY A 54 5.49 -13.77 -6.00
C GLY A 54 5.48 -15.21 -5.49
N PHE A 55 5.22 -15.37 -4.20
CA PHE A 55 5.13 -16.68 -3.58
C PHE A 55 4.01 -16.76 -2.54
N VAL A 56 3.68 -17.99 -2.17
CA VAL A 56 2.80 -18.34 -1.06
C VAL A 56 3.55 -19.28 -0.12
N ALA A 57 3.39 -19.10 1.19
CA ALA A 57 4.05 -19.92 2.21
C ALA A 57 3.14 -20.10 3.43
N GLY A 58 3.31 -21.18 4.18
CA GLY A 58 2.52 -21.45 5.40
C GLY A 58 2.24 -22.92 5.61
N ASP A 59 1.02 -23.23 6.05
CA ASP A 59 0.56 -24.58 6.40
C ASP A 59 0.85 -25.59 5.27
N PRO A 60 1.67 -26.64 5.52
CA PRO A 60 2.05 -27.61 4.50
C PRO A 60 0.87 -28.42 3.95
N GLU A 61 -0.16 -28.69 4.77
CA GLU A 61 -1.36 -29.42 4.30
C GLU A 61 -2.16 -28.56 3.33
N VAL A 62 -2.25 -27.25 3.59
CA VAL A 62 -2.89 -26.29 2.68
C VAL A 62 -2.06 -26.13 1.40
N MET A 63 -0.74 -26.00 1.51
CA MET A 63 0.15 -25.85 0.36
C MET A 63 0.05 -27.05 -0.60
N LYS A 64 -0.03 -28.28 -0.08
CA LYS A 64 -0.20 -29.49 -0.89
C LYS A 64 -1.50 -29.46 -1.71
N LYS A 65 -2.61 -29.08 -1.07
CA LYS A 65 -3.91 -28.95 -1.75
C LYS A 65 -3.88 -27.82 -2.78
N PHE A 66 -3.25 -26.70 -2.45
CA PHE A 66 -3.16 -25.56 -3.34
C PHE A 66 -2.28 -25.83 -4.57
N LEU A 67 -1.17 -26.57 -4.41
CA LEU A 67 -0.35 -27.04 -5.52
C LEU A 67 -1.15 -27.91 -6.49
N LEU A 68 -1.91 -28.89 -5.97
CA LEU A 68 -2.76 -29.74 -6.80
C LEU A 68 -3.78 -28.91 -7.59
N TYR A 69 -4.42 -27.92 -6.97
CA TYR A 69 -5.35 -27.04 -7.68
C TYR A 69 -4.66 -26.24 -8.80
N ARG A 70 -3.44 -25.73 -8.54
CA ARG A 70 -2.67 -24.91 -9.49
C ARG A 70 -2.24 -25.66 -10.75
N THR A 71 -2.16 -27.00 -10.72
CA THR A 71 -1.89 -27.78 -11.94
C THR A 71 -3.03 -27.70 -12.94
N TYR A 72 -4.28 -27.61 -12.48
CA TYR A 72 -5.47 -27.48 -13.33
C TYR A 72 -5.72 -26.04 -13.77
N CYS A 73 -5.41 -25.05 -12.93
CA CYS A 73 -5.56 -23.63 -13.30
C CYS A 73 -4.46 -23.08 -14.20
N GLY A 74 -3.45 -23.90 -14.57
CA GLY A 74 -2.35 -23.46 -15.42
C GLY A 74 -1.42 -22.44 -14.75
N GLY A 75 -1.21 -22.53 -13.43
CA GLY A 75 -0.47 -21.53 -12.66
C GLY A 75 1.06 -21.63 -12.71
N ALA A 76 1.64 -22.37 -13.67
CA ALA A 76 3.07 -22.59 -13.78
C ALA A 76 3.80 -21.33 -14.29
N MET A 77 4.91 -20.96 -13.64
CA MET A 77 5.68 -19.78 -14.00
C MET A 77 6.73 -20.10 -15.07
N SER A 78 6.88 -19.22 -16.06
CA SER A 78 7.88 -19.34 -17.13
C SER A 78 9.32 -19.40 -16.57
N PRO A 79 10.21 -20.30 -17.03
CA PRO A 79 11.57 -20.44 -16.49
C PRO A 79 12.43 -19.16 -16.53
N PRO A 80 12.41 -18.33 -17.59
CA PRO A 80 13.06 -17.02 -17.57
C PRO A 80 12.59 -16.10 -16.44
N VAL A 81 11.27 -16.09 -16.16
CA VAL A 81 10.70 -15.31 -15.06
C VAL A 81 11.14 -15.87 -13.71
N GLN A 82 11.25 -17.19 -13.57
CA GLN A 82 11.81 -17.80 -12.36
C GLN A 82 13.27 -17.38 -12.14
N ALA A 83 14.10 -17.39 -13.19
CA ALA A 83 15.50 -16.95 -13.12
C ALA A 83 15.62 -15.46 -12.71
N ALA A 84 14.83 -14.58 -13.33
CA ALA A 84 14.78 -13.17 -12.94
C ALA A 84 14.27 -12.98 -11.50
N SER A 85 13.31 -13.80 -11.07
CA SER A 85 12.80 -13.78 -9.70
C SER A 85 13.86 -14.19 -8.69
N ILE A 86 14.67 -15.22 -8.98
CA ILE A 86 15.79 -15.63 -8.13
C ILE A 86 16.80 -14.49 -7.97
N ALA A 87 17.17 -13.82 -9.06
CA ALA A 87 18.06 -12.67 -9.00
C ALA A 87 17.48 -11.54 -8.14
N ALA A 88 16.20 -11.21 -8.33
CA ALA A 88 15.53 -10.18 -7.56
C ALA A 88 15.41 -10.54 -6.06
N TRP A 89 15.10 -11.79 -5.69
CA TRP A 89 15.01 -12.20 -4.30
C TRP A 89 16.36 -12.22 -3.58
N ASN A 90 17.45 -12.46 -4.30
CA ASN A 90 18.79 -12.51 -3.71
C ASN A 90 19.46 -11.14 -3.57
N ASP A 91 18.96 -10.11 -4.24
CA ASP A 91 19.50 -8.75 -4.13
C ASP A 91 18.68 -7.90 -3.15
N GLU A 92 19.36 -7.37 -2.15
CA GLU A 92 18.80 -6.44 -1.16
C GLU A 92 19.20 -4.98 -1.42
N HIS A 93 20.18 -4.74 -2.30
CA HIS A 93 20.64 -3.38 -2.60
C HIS A 93 19.54 -2.55 -3.26
N HIS A 94 18.93 -3.07 -4.33
CA HIS A 94 17.84 -2.36 -5.00
C HIS A 94 16.63 -2.12 -4.08
N VAL A 95 16.40 -3.01 -3.10
CA VAL A 95 15.30 -2.87 -2.14
C VAL A 95 15.57 -1.70 -1.19
N GLN A 96 16.81 -1.60 -0.70
CA GLN A 96 17.23 -0.50 0.18
C GLN A 96 17.16 0.85 -0.54
N GLU A 97 17.61 0.92 -1.79
CA GLU A 97 17.50 2.11 -2.63
C GLU A 97 16.04 2.50 -2.86
N ASN A 98 15.19 1.53 -3.24
CA ASN A 98 13.76 1.73 -3.44
C ASN A 98 13.09 2.27 -2.15
N ARG A 99 13.41 1.68 -1.00
CA ARG A 99 12.90 2.12 0.31
C ARG A 99 13.36 3.53 0.66
N ALA A 100 14.61 3.89 0.35
CA ALA A 100 15.13 5.23 0.59
C ALA A 100 14.35 6.30 -0.19
N LEU A 101 14.02 6.02 -1.46
CA LEU A 101 13.21 6.90 -2.30
C LEU A 101 11.80 7.12 -1.70
N TYR A 102 11.14 6.06 -1.21
CA TYR A 102 9.86 6.22 -0.52
C TYR A 102 10.00 7.04 0.77
N LYS A 103 11.02 6.78 1.59
CA LYS A 103 11.27 7.56 2.82
C LYS A 103 11.43 9.05 2.53
N GLU A 104 12.16 9.40 1.47
CA GLU A 104 12.31 10.78 1.04
C GLU A 104 10.99 11.41 0.59
N LYS A 105 10.24 10.74 -0.30
CA LYS A 105 8.92 11.21 -0.78
C LYS A 105 7.98 11.54 0.38
N PHE A 106 7.84 10.60 1.32
CA PHE A 106 6.96 10.79 2.47
C PHE A 106 7.42 11.91 3.40
N LYS A 107 8.73 12.04 3.63
CA LYS A 107 9.31 13.11 4.46
C LYS A 107 9.00 14.50 3.90
N LEU A 108 8.99 14.65 2.58
CA LEU A 108 8.74 15.93 1.92
C LEU A 108 7.24 16.23 1.73
N ILE A 109 6.45 15.23 1.34
CA ILE A 109 5.04 15.43 0.96
C ILE A 109 4.10 15.47 2.17
N THR A 110 4.30 14.60 3.16
CA THR A 110 3.37 14.46 4.31
C THR A 110 3.20 15.77 5.09
N PRO A 111 4.27 16.54 5.41
CA PRO A 111 4.13 17.81 6.11
C PRO A 111 3.34 18.87 5.34
N LEU A 112 3.38 18.86 4.00
CA LEU A 112 2.61 19.79 3.17
C LEU A 112 1.11 19.48 3.30
N LEU A 113 0.73 18.21 3.18
CA LEU A 113 -0.66 17.77 3.25
C LEU A 113 -1.26 17.97 4.65
N LYS A 114 -0.49 17.72 5.71
CA LYS A 114 -0.91 17.95 7.12
C LYS A 114 -1.42 19.37 7.39
N GLN A 115 -0.98 20.37 6.63
CA GLN A 115 -1.45 21.75 6.80
C GLN A 115 -2.96 21.89 6.51
N VAL A 116 -3.48 21.09 5.58
CA VAL A 116 -4.83 21.27 5.02
C VAL A 116 -5.79 20.12 5.29
N MET A 117 -5.29 18.94 5.65
CA MET A 117 -6.10 17.74 5.95
C MET A 117 -5.48 16.95 7.11
N ASP A 118 -6.25 16.03 7.68
CA ASP A 118 -5.75 15.10 8.71
C ASP A 118 -5.16 13.87 8.02
N VAL A 119 -3.83 13.72 8.11
CA VAL A 119 -3.08 12.66 7.44
C VAL A 119 -1.80 12.40 8.22
N GLU A 120 -1.47 11.14 8.43
CA GLU A 120 -0.28 10.71 9.16
C GLU A 120 0.64 9.86 8.28
N LEU A 121 1.91 9.79 8.66
CA LEU A 121 2.86 8.87 8.05
C LEU A 121 2.42 7.44 8.40
N PRO A 122 2.21 6.55 7.41
CA PRO A 122 1.88 5.16 7.69
C PRO A 122 3.08 4.41 8.28
N ASP A 123 2.81 3.27 8.93
CA ASP A 123 3.86 2.37 9.39
C ASP A 123 4.58 1.73 8.20
N ASP A 124 3.82 1.29 7.19
CA ASP A 124 4.28 0.65 5.97
C ASP A 124 3.45 1.03 4.72
N GLY A 125 3.92 0.57 3.57
CA GLY A 125 3.34 0.83 2.26
C GLY A 125 3.69 2.21 1.70
N PHE A 126 3.05 2.54 0.57
CA PHE A 126 3.25 3.81 -0.14
C PHE A 126 1.97 4.63 -0.27
N TYR A 127 0.98 4.36 0.58
CA TYR A 127 -0.29 5.10 0.57
C TYR A 127 -0.39 6.05 1.74
N LEU A 128 -0.82 7.28 1.47
CA LEU A 128 -1.37 8.17 2.48
C LEU A 128 -2.88 8.00 2.55
N TRP A 129 -3.40 7.86 3.77
CA TRP A 129 -4.82 7.73 4.07
C TRP A 129 -5.32 8.98 4.80
N ALA A 130 -5.80 9.96 4.03
CA ALA A 130 -6.12 11.28 4.53
C ALA A 130 -7.62 11.46 4.77
N ASP A 131 -7.98 12.13 5.85
CA ASP A 131 -9.34 12.56 6.16
C ASP A 131 -9.60 13.97 5.64
N VAL A 132 -10.64 14.10 4.82
CA VAL A 132 -10.98 15.34 4.11
C VAL A 132 -12.15 16.11 4.75
N ARG A 133 -12.67 15.70 5.91
CA ARG A 133 -13.82 16.36 6.56
C ARG A 133 -13.62 17.86 6.81
N ARG A 134 -12.37 18.28 7.04
CA ARG A 134 -11.97 19.70 7.19
C ARG A 134 -12.35 20.57 5.99
N THR A 135 -12.57 19.97 4.82
CA THR A 135 -12.94 20.68 3.58
C THR A 135 -14.45 20.87 3.43
N GLY A 136 -15.26 20.19 4.24
CA GLY A 136 -16.72 20.17 4.11
C GLY A 136 -17.24 19.31 2.95
N LEU A 137 -16.35 18.68 2.18
CA LEU A 137 -16.72 17.78 1.07
C LEU A 137 -16.69 16.32 1.53
N SER A 138 -17.58 15.50 0.95
CA SER A 138 -17.42 14.04 1.00
C SER A 138 -16.18 13.60 0.22
N ASP A 139 -15.70 12.37 0.42
CA ASP A 139 -14.54 11.83 -0.29
C ASP A 139 -14.73 11.75 -1.81
N THR A 140 -15.95 11.47 -2.27
CA THR A 140 -16.27 11.44 -3.71
C THR A 140 -16.32 12.83 -4.33
N GLU A 141 -16.92 13.80 -3.63
CA GLU A 141 -16.96 15.20 -4.07
C GLU A 141 -15.58 15.83 -4.07
N PHE A 142 -14.76 15.54 -3.05
CA PHE A 142 -13.38 15.98 -2.97
C PHE A 142 -12.58 15.44 -4.16
N ALA A 143 -12.63 14.13 -4.43
CA ALA A 143 -11.90 13.52 -5.54
C ALA A 143 -12.31 14.10 -6.90
N ARG A 144 -13.62 14.26 -7.14
CA ARG A 144 -14.14 14.85 -8.39
C ARG A 144 -13.72 16.31 -8.55
N SER A 145 -13.86 17.11 -7.50
CA SER A 145 -13.55 18.54 -7.53
C SER A 145 -12.04 18.79 -7.68
N LEU A 146 -11.21 18.00 -7.00
CA LEU A 146 -9.76 18.05 -7.11
C LEU A 146 -9.30 17.70 -8.53
N TYR A 147 -9.88 16.65 -9.13
CA TYR A 147 -9.57 16.28 -10.51
C TYR A 147 -9.97 17.41 -11.48
N ALA A 148 -11.19 17.92 -11.37
CA ALA A 148 -11.68 18.97 -12.25
C ALA A 148 -10.87 20.28 -12.14
N ALA A 149 -10.38 20.62 -10.95
CA ALA A 149 -9.66 21.87 -10.72
C ALA A 149 -8.15 21.76 -10.97
N CYS A 150 -7.54 20.60 -10.70
CA CYS A 150 -6.08 20.47 -10.60
C CYS A 150 -5.50 19.31 -11.41
N ASN A 151 -6.32 18.51 -12.09
CA ASN A 151 -5.94 17.28 -12.77
C ASN A 151 -5.20 16.28 -11.86
N VAL A 152 -5.51 16.29 -10.56
CA VAL A 152 -4.94 15.35 -9.59
C VAL A 152 -5.99 14.28 -9.25
N THR A 153 -5.62 13.02 -9.46
CA THR A 153 -6.50 11.87 -9.16
C THR A 153 -6.18 11.28 -7.79
N VAL A 154 -7.21 11.10 -6.97
CA VAL A 154 -7.15 10.37 -5.70
C VAL A 154 -8.29 9.35 -5.66
N LEU A 155 -8.16 8.31 -4.85
CA LEU A 155 -9.20 7.29 -4.74
C LEU A 155 -10.12 7.60 -3.53
N PRO A 156 -11.44 7.76 -3.72
CA PRO A 156 -12.39 7.87 -2.62
C PRO A 156 -12.31 6.66 -1.69
N GLY A 157 -12.19 6.91 -0.40
CA GLY A 157 -12.03 5.88 0.61
C GLY A 157 -13.27 5.01 0.77
N SER A 158 -14.46 5.58 0.52
CA SER A 158 -15.73 4.86 0.52
C SER A 158 -15.77 3.70 -0.47
N TYR A 159 -14.94 3.73 -1.53
CA TYR A 159 -14.85 2.65 -2.52
C TYR A 159 -14.00 1.46 -2.06
N LEU A 160 -13.16 1.65 -1.04
CA LEU A 160 -12.30 0.60 -0.48
C LEU A 160 -12.94 -0.13 0.70
N ALA A 161 -14.12 0.30 1.11
CA ALA A 161 -14.81 -0.23 2.27
C ALA A 161 -16.30 -0.43 1.96
N ARG A 162 -16.96 -1.21 2.81
CA ARG A 162 -18.40 -1.46 2.75
C ARG A 162 -19.01 -1.09 4.09
N GLU A 163 -20.31 -0.81 4.09
CA GLU A 163 -21.03 -0.63 5.33
C GLU A 163 -20.94 -1.90 6.19
N ALA A 164 -20.50 -1.72 7.42
CA ALA A 164 -20.44 -2.76 8.44
C ALA A 164 -20.70 -2.12 9.80
N HIS A 165 -21.50 -2.77 10.64
CA HIS A 165 -21.82 -2.27 11.98
C HIS A 165 -22.38 -0.83 11.99
N GLY A 166 -23.14 -0.46 10.94
CA GLY A 166 -23.79 0.85 10.84
C GLY A 166 -22.94 2.00 10.31
N ALA A 167 -21.70 1.74 9.86
CA ALA A 167 -20.86 2.77 9.25
C ALA A 167 -19.98 2.20 8.13
N ASN A 168 -19.58 3.06 7.19
CA ASN A 168 -18.52 2.77 6.23
C ASN A 168 -17.22 3.42 6.72
N PRO A 169 -16.18 2.65 7.11
CA PRO A 169 -14.93 3.19 7.65
C PRO A 169 -14.10 3.98 6.63
N GLY A 170 -14.44 3.88 5.34
CA GLY A 170 -13.81 4.64 4.26
C GLY A 170 -14.41 6.02 4.01
N HIS A 171 -15.57 6.34 4.60
CA HIS A 171 -16.23 7.63 4.36
C HIS A 171 -15.35 8.81 4.76
N ASN A 172 -15.34 9.85 3.91
CA ASN A 172 -14.55 11.06 4.09
C ASN A 172 -13.03 10.84 4.16
N ARG A 173 -12.55 9.68 3.72
CA ARG A 173 -11.12 9.41 3.55
C ARG A 173 -10.76 9.38 2.08
N ILE A 174 -9.53 9.73 1.73
CA ILE A 174 -8.97 9.53 0.39
C ILE A 174 -7.68 8.72 0.49
N ARG A 175 -7.45 7.85 -0.48
CA ARG A 175 -6.18 7.14 -0.65
C ARG A 175 -5.35 7.82 -1.73
N MET A 176 -4.15 8.25 -1.34
CA MET A 176 -3.15 8.82 -2.25
C MET A 176 -1.96 7.87 -2.34
N ALA A 177 -1.54 7.50 -3.55
CA ALA A 177 -0.38 6.63 -3.78
C ALA A 177 0.85 7.47 -4.11
N LEU A 178 1.90 7.40 -3.28
CA LEU A 178 3.16 8.13 -3.49
C LEU A 178 4.13 7.31 -4.35
N VAL A 179 3.68 6.94 -5.56
CA VAL A 179 4.44 6.10 -6.50
C VAL A 179 5.17 6.92 -7.57
N ALA A 180 4.65 8.11 -7.90
CA ALA A 180 5.28 9.04 -8.82
C ALA A 180 6.64 9.53 -8.32
N GLU A 181 7.44 10.11 -9.20
CA GLU A 181 8.73 10.71 -8.83
C GLU A 181 8.57 11.84 -7.81
N VAL A 182 9.66 12.16 -7.09
CA VAL A 182 9.62 13.13 -5.98
C VAL A 182 9.04 14.49 -6.43
N ASP A 183 9.51 15.01 -7.56
CA ASP A 183 9.09 16.31 -8.08
C ASP A 183 7.60 16.33 -8.48
N GLU A 184 7.14 15.28 -9.16
CA GLU A 184 5.73 15.14 -9.54
C GLU A 184 4.84 15.00 -8.29
N GLY A 185 5.29 14.22 -7.30
CA GLY A 185 4.60 14.07 -6.02
C GLY A 185 4.51 15.38 -5.24
N LEU A 186 5.58 16.18 -5.23
CA LEU A 186 5.61 17.51 -4.62
C LEU A 186 4.70 18.50 -5.34
N GLU A 187 4.70 18.48 -6.67
CA GLU A 187 3.79 19.31 -7.45
C GLU A 187 2.33 18.97 -7.14
N ALA A 188 1.97 17.69 -7.14
CA ALA A 188 0.63 17.23 -6.80
C ALA A 188 0.23 17.65 -5.36
N ALA A 189 1.13 17.49 -4.40
CA ALA A 189 0.90 17.90 -3.02
C ALA A 189 0.65 19.42 -2.89
N ASN A 190 1.43 20.23 -3.60
CA ASN A 190 1.24 21.69 -3.62
C ASN A 190 -0.10 22.08 -4.26
N ARG A 191 -0.49 21.45 -5.36
CA ARG A 191 -1.81 21.68 -5.99
C ARG A 191 -2.95 21.34 -5.03
N ILE A 192 -2.87 20.23 -4.31
CA ILE A 192 -3.84 19.84 -3.27
C ILE A 192 -3.91 20.90 -2.16
N VAL A 193 -2.76 21.36 -1.66
CA VAL A 193 -2.71 22.40 -0.61
C VAL A 193 -3.40 23.67 -1.07
N GLN A 194 -3.12 24.14 -2.29
CA GLN A 194 -3.76 25.33 -2.84
C GLN A 194 -5.27 25.13 -3.02
N PHE A 195 -5.70 23.99 -3.57
CA PHE A 195 -7.11 23.65 -3.72
C PHE A 195 -7.87 23.71 -2.39
N CYS A 196 -7.34 23.08 -1.34
CA CYS A 196 -7.95 23.11 -0.01
C CYS A 196 -8.02 24.53 0.58
N LYS A 197 -6.98 25.35 0.38
CA LYS A 197 -6.96 26.76 0.82
C LYS A 197 -8.02 27.58 0.07
N THR A 198 -8.21 27.36 -1.23
CA THR A 198 -9.25 28.03 -2.02
C THR A 198 -10.66 27.67 -1.54
N ILE A 199 -10.92 26.39 -1.25
CA ILE A 199 -12.22 25.97 -0.70
C ILE A 199 -12.46 26.63 0.65
N ALA A 200 -11.47 26.59 1.55
CA ALA A 200 -11.59 27.20 2.87
C ALA A 200 -11.82 28.72 2.81
N ALA A 201 -11.19 29.42 1.87
CA ALA A 201 -11.39 30.86 1.67
C ALA A 201 -12.82 31.17 1.18
N ARG A 202 -13.36 30.37 0.24
CA ARG A 202 -14.73 30.51 -0.25
C ARG A 202 -15.76 30.25 0.86
N ALA A 203 -15.53 29.24 1.69
CA ALA A 203 -16.41 28.92 2.81
C ALA A 203 -16.46 30.02 3.89
N ARG A 204 -15.45 30.90 3.99
CA ARG A 204 -15.42 32.04 4.92
C ARG A 204 -16.03 33.32 4.35
N ALA A 205 -16.18 33.40 3.03
CA ALA A 205 -16.74 34.57 2.35
C ALA A 205 -18.28 34.51 2.24
N HIS A 206 -18.87 33.36 2.56
CA HIS A 206 -20.31 33.11 2.66
C HIS A 206 -20.70 32.96 4.12
#